data_AF-A0A0H0XNG0-F1
#
_entry.id   AF-A0A0H0XNG0-F1
#
_cell.length_a   1.000
_cell.length_b   1.000
_cell.length_c   1.000
_cell.angle_alpha   90.00
_cell.angle_beta   90.00
_cell.angle_gamma   90.00
#
_symmetry.space_group_name_H-M   'P 1'
#
loop_
_entity.id
_entity.type
_entity.pdbx_description
1 polymer ?
#
loop_
_entity_poly.entity_id
_entity_poly.type
_entity_poly.pdbx_seq_one_letter_code
_entity_poly.pdbx_strand_id
1 'polypeptide(L)'
;MLVFGLTLSLSGCSFIYEIKAVWIEGQLAFIPTETDFWGNPDPDCFHSIDVSIRNGAPAIPAEGDNVRLVEVGYFWKQSFASLPCANPFPVIYGAAITGEELNGVTQFNVAAKPLGRGVVYEVRTGSETIGYGSDSFMIEDDGALRNMD
;
A
#
# COMPACT_ATOMS: atom_id res chain seq x y z
N MET A 1 -30.32 -40.57 18.36
CA MET A 1 -29.37 -39.58 18.89
C MET A 1 -28.62 -39.01 17.69
N LEU A 2 -29.04 -37.84 17.20
CA LEU A 2 -28.49 -37.21 15.99
C LEU A 2 -27.23 -36.42 16.40
N VAL A 3 -26.07 -36.86 15.94
CA VAL A 3 -24.80 -36.16 16.09
C VAL A 3 -24.78 -35.03 15.07
N PHE A 4 -25.01 -33.80 15.52
CA PHE A 4 -24.81 -32.60 14.70
C PHE A 4 -23.31 -32.33 14.60
N GLY A 5 -22.72 -32.71 13.47
CA GLY A 5 -21.34 -32.35 13.12
C GLY A 5 -21.28 -30.86 12.78
N LEU A 6 -20.61 -30.08 13.62
CA LEU A 6 -20.33 -28.67 13.37
C LEU A 6 -19.19 -28.59 12.34
N THR A 7 -19.52 -28.47 11.06
CA THR A 7 -18.56 -28.11 10.02
C THR A 7 -18.23 -26.63 10.16
N LEU A 8 -17.11 -26.31 10.83
CA LEU A 8 -16.50 -24.98 10.79
C LEU A 8 -15.95 -24.76 9.38
N SER A 9 -16.77 -24.21 8.50
CA SER A 9 -16.32 -23.67 7.22
C SER A 9 -15.41 -22.48 7.50
N LEU A 10 -14.09 -22.67 7.37
CA LEU A 10 -13.11 -21.57 7.33
C LEU A 10 -13.36 -20.76 6.06
N SER A 11 -14.28 -19.79 6.14
CA SER A 11 -14.33 -18.68 5.19
C SER A 11 -13.04 -17.88 5.38
N GLY A 12 -12.16 -17.90 4.39
CA GLY A 12 -11.03 -16.96 4.35
C GLY A 12 -11.59 -15.55 4.27
N CYS A 13 -11.58 -14.83 5.39
CA CYS A 13 -12.07 -13.47 5.46
C CYS A 13 -11.02 -12.56 4.83
N SER A 14 -11.18 -12.23 3.54
CA SER A 14 -10.57 -11.00 3.02
C SER A 14 -11.23 -9.83 3.72
N PHE A 15 -10.44 -8.85 4.13
CA PHE A 15 -10.93 -7.63 4.75
C PHE A 15 -10.42 -6.41 3.98
N ILE A 16 -11.16 -5.31 4.09
CA ILE A 16 -10.78 -4.02 3.54
C ILE A 16 -10.54 -3.13 4.75
N TYR A 17 -9.44 -2.40 4.76
CA TYR A 17 -9.14 -1.39 5.76
C TYR A 17 -8.94 -0.05 5.05
N GLU A 18 -9.20 1.03 5.77
CA GLU A 18 -8.92 2.36 5.27
C GLU A 18 -7.46 2.72 5.56
N ILE A 19 -6.79 3.34 4.59
CA ILE A 19 -5.49 3.98 4.78
C ILE A 19 -5.65 5.47 4.57
N LYS A 20 -4.72 6.27 5.11
CA LYS A 20 -4.64 7.69 4.82
C LYS A 20 -3.20 8.12 4.63
N ALA A 21 -3.02 9.12 3.79
CA ALA A 21 -1.75 9.80 3.68
C ALA A 21 -1.59 10.82 4.82
N VAL A 22 -0.40 10.86 5.43
CA VAL A 22 -0.02 11.79 6.50
C VAL A 22 1.40 12.30 6.33
N TRP A 23 1.70 13.49 6.89
CA TRP A 23 3.07 13.94 7.10
C TRP A 23 3.58 13.44 8.46
N ILE A 24 4.65 12.65 8.47
CA ILE A 24 5.38 12.26 9.69
C ILE A 24 6.79 12.83 9.56
N GLU A 25 7.15 13.76 10.45
CA GLU A 25 8.48 14.41 10.47
C GLU A 25 8.89 15.01 9.10
N GLY A 26 7.91 15.52 8.33
CA GLY A 26 8.13 16.11 7.01
C GLY A 26 8.25 15.09 5.87
N GLN A 27 8.05 13.79 6.14
CA GLN A 27 8.02 12.72 5.15
C GLN A 27 6.59 12.25 4.92
N LEU A 28 6.24 11.98 3.66
CA LEU A 28 4.95 11.42 3.31
C LEU A 28 4.92 9.96 3.80
N ALA A 29 3.88 9.62 4.53
CA ALA A 29 3.66 8.28 5.04
C ALA A 29 2.21 7.85 4.84
N PHE A 30 1.98 6.55 4.82
CA PHE A 30 0.65 5.96 4.79
C PHE A 30 0.41 5.15 6.06
N ILE A 31 -0.77 5.34 6.66
CA ILE A 31 -1.18 4.63 7.88
C ILE A 31 -2.61 4.11 7.75
N PRO A 32 -2.91 2.92 8.32
CA PRO A 32 -4.27 2.50 8.55
C PRO A 32 -5.00 3.52 9.43
N THR A 33 -6.30 3.71 9.19
CA THR A 33 -7.15 4.54 10.05
C THR A 33 -7.70 3.75 11.23
N GLU A 34 -7.81 2.42 11.08
CA GLU A 34 -8.24 1.48 12.10
C GLU A 34 -7.11 1.19 13.09
N THR A 35 -7.49 0.99 14.36
CA THR A 35 -6.57 0.63 15.43
C THR A 35 -7.17 -0.45 16.31
N ASP A 36 -6.32 -1.31 16.86
CA ASP A 36 -6.71 -2.30 17.87
C ASP A 36 -7.17 -1.63 19.19
N PHE A 37 -7.58 -2.45 20.16
CA PHE A 37 -8.02 -1.96 21.47
C PHE A 37 -6.92 -1.19 22.25
N TRP A 38 -5.65 -1.42 21.92
CA TRP A 38 -4.49 -0.77 22.54
C TRP A 38 -4.03 0.48 21.78
N GLY A 39 -4.68 0.82 20.66
CA GLY A 39 -4.35 1.97 19.82
C GLY A 39 -3.20 1.70 18.83
N ASN A 40 -2.81 0.45 18.61
CA ASN A 40 -1.87 0.10 17.55
C ASN A 40 -2.58 0.04 16.20
N PRO A 41 -1.90 0.31 15.07
CA PRO A 41 -2.51 0.16 13.74
C PRO A 41 -3.07 -1.24 13.53
N ASP A 42 -4.25 -1.34 12.92
CA ASP A 42 -4.86 -2.60 12.49
C ASP A 42 -5.26 -2.46 11.01
N PRO A 43 -4.61 -3.17 10.07
CA PRO A 43 -3.51 -4.11 10.29
C PRO A 43 -2.22 -3.42 10.75
N ASP A 44 -1.36 -4.14 11.48
CA ASP A 44 -0.10 -3.62 11.99
C ASP A 44 1.04 -3.63 10.95
N CYS A 45 0.85 -4.34 9.84
CA CYS A 45 1.88 -4.58 8.84
C CYS A 45 1.33 -4.71 7.40
N PHE A 46 2.23 -4.67 6.41
CA PHE A 46 1.93 -4.83 4.99
C PHE A 46 3.00 -5.65 4.23
N HIS A 47 2.62 -6.20 3.07
CA HIS A 47 3.51 -6.96 2.17
C HIS A 47 3.54 -6.40 0.73
N SER A 48 2.63 -5.50 0.39
CA SER A 48 2.65 -4.79 -0.89
C SER A 48 2.20 -3.35 -0.72
N ILE A 49 2.75 -2.50 -1.57
CA ILE A 49 2.36 -1.10 -1.71
C ILE A 49 2.45 -0.69 -3.17
N ASP A 50 1.45 0.07 -3.62
CA ASP A 50 1.59 0.87 -4.82
C ASP A 50 1.02 2.26 -4.67
N VAL A 51 1.69 3.20 -5.32
CA VAL A 51 1.24 4.56 -5.51
C VAL A 51 1.18 4.80 -7.01
N SER A 52 -0.01 5.14 -7.49
CA SER A 52 -0.28 5.39 -8.90
C SER A 52 -0.95 6.74 -9.08
N ILE A 53 -0.78 7.33 -10.26
CA ILE A 53 -1.39 8.61 -10.59
C ILE A 53 -2.83 8.40 -11.06
N ARG A 54 -3.77 9.23 -10.58
CA ARG A 54 -5.16 9.27 -11.06
C ARG A 54 -5.34 10.28 -12.19
N ASN A 55 -4.58 11.39 -12.17
CA ASN A 55 -4.64 12.44 -13.17
C ASN A 55 -3.25 13.05 -13.46
N GLY A 56 -2.99 13.42 -14.72
CA GLY A 56 -1.71 14.02 -15.11
C GLY A 56 -0.82 13.05 -15.88
N ALA A 57 0.47 13.41 -15.99
CA ALA A 57 1.42 12.66 -16.80
C ALA A 57 2.08 11.53 -15.99
N PRO A 58 2.36 10.36 -16.60
CA PRO A 58 3.14 9.32 -15.97
C PRO A 58 4.56 9.81 -15.65
N ALA A 59 5.21 9.15 -14.70
CA ALA A 59 6.60 9.43 -14.36
C ALA A 59 7.57 8.98 -15.49
N ILE A 60 8.83 9.37 -15.37
CA ILE A 60 9.92 8.88 -16.23
C ILE A 60 10.50 7.60 -15.61
N PRO A 61 10.63 6.50 -16.36
CA PRO A 61 11.26 5.27 -15.85
C PRO A 61 12.72 5.51 -15.46
N ALA A 62 13.13 4.93 -14.33
CA ALA A 62 14.51 4.83 -13.89
C ALA A 62 15.10 3.45 -14.20
N GLU A 63 16.42 3.32 -14.05
CA GLU A 63 17.09 2.02 -14.18
C GLU A 63 16.52 1.01 -13.17
N GLY A 64 16.18 -0.19 -13.66
CA GLY A 64 15.60 -1.27 -12.85
C GLY A 64 14.07 -1.23 -12.72
N ASP A 65 13.38 -0.18 -13.17
CA ASP A 65 11.92 -0.15 -13.16
C ASP A 65 11.31 -1.09 -14.21
N ASN A 66 10.14 -1.62 -13.88
CA ASN A 66 9.23 -2.07 -14.92
C ASN A 66 8.67 -0.88 -15.71
N VAL A 67 9.24 -0.64 -16.89
CA VAL A 67 8.87 0.46 -17.80
C VAL A 67 7.36 0.51 -18.07
N ARG A 68 6.73 -0.65 -18.32
CA ARG A 68 5.29 -0.71 -18.62
C ARG A 68 4.44 -0.22 -17.46
N LEU A 69 4.85 -0.49 -16.21
CA LEU A 69 4.13 -0.03 -15.03
C LEU A 69 4.28 1.49 -14.85
N VAL A 70 5.47 2.03 -15.10
CA VAL A 70 5.68 3.48 -15.06
C VAL A 70 4.85 4.18 -16.14
N GLU A 71 4.82 3.65 -17.36
CA GLU A 71 4.04 4.20 -18.48
C GLU A 71 2.53 4.25 -18.22
N VAL A 72 1.98 3.28 -17.47
CA VAL A 72 0.57 3.28 -17.06
C VAL A 72 0.31 4.08 -15.78
N GLY A 73 1.33 4.74 -15.22
CA GLY A 73 1.16 5.72 -14.16
C GLY A 73 1.55 5.28 -12.75
N TYR A 74 2.28 4.18 -12.57
CA TYR A 74 2.84 3.86 -11.26
C TYR A 74 4.01 4.79 -10.92
N PHE A 75 3.95 5.41 -9.74
CA PHE A 75 5.00 6.24 -9.16
C PHE A 75 5.80 5.50 -8.10
N TRP A 76 5.25 4.44 -7.52
CA TRP A 76 5.96 3.51 -6.64
C TRP A 76 5.20 2.19 -6.65
N LYS A 77 5.90 1.06 -6.75
CA LYS A 77 5.28 -0.27 -6.60
C LYS A 77 6.30 -1.24 -6.05
N GLN A 78 5.96 -1.89 -4.95
CA GLN A 78 6.73 -2.98 -4.37
C GLN A 78 5.76 -4.03 -3.82
N SER A 79 6.06 -5.30 -4.06
CA SER A 79 5.20 -6.40 -3.61
C SER A 79 6.05 -7.62 -3.30
N PHE A 80 5.79 -8.21 -2.14
CA PHE A 80 6.44 -9.42 -1.65
C PHE A 80 5.39 -10.49 -1.35
N ALA A 81 5.86 -11.71 -1.08
CA ALA A 81 5.02 -12.79 -0.61
C ALA A 81 4.27 -12.34 0.65
N SER A 82 3.01 -12.75 0.77
CA SER A 82 2.11 -12.26 1.82
C SER A 82 2.47 -12.72 3.22
N LEU A 83 3.34 -13.72 3.36
CA LEU A 83 3.74 -14.30 4.63
C LEU A 83 5.23 -14.62 4.65
N PRO A 84 5.94 -14.33 5.76
CA PRO A 84 5.48 -13.53 6.90
C PRO A 84 5.38 -12.03 6.54
N CYS A 85 4.46 -11.30 7.17
CA CYS A 85 4.39 -9.86 7.00
C CYS A 85 5.54 -9.19 7.77
N ALA A 86 6.46 -8.59 7.01
CA ALA A 86 7.73 -8.13 7.55
C ALA A 86 7.80 -6.60 7.72
N ASN A 87 6.84 -5.85 7.20
CA ASN A 87 6.91 -4.40 7.13
C ASN A 87 5.81 -3.77 7.99
N PRO A 88 6.15 -3.13 9.12
CA PRO A 88 5.17 -2.49 9.97
C PRO A 88 4.69 -1.16 9.37
N PHE A 89 3.48 -0.73 9.74
CA PHE A 89 3.05 0.65 9.56
C PHE A 89 3.68 1.58 10.62
N PRO A 90 3.87 2.90 10.36
CA PRO A 90 3.61 3.61 9.11
C PRO A 90 4.58 3.23 7.99
N VAL A 91 4.12 3.31 6.73
CA VAL A 91 5.00 3.16 5.57
C VAL A 91 5.40 4.51 5.00
N ILE A 92 6.69 4.83 5.06
CA ILE A 92 7.24 6.05 4.47
C ILE A 92 7.31 5.89 2.94
N TYR A 93 6.87 6.90 2.19
CA TYR A 93 6.90 6.90 0.74
C TYR A 93 8.31 6.68 0.20
N GLY A 94 8.48 5.61 -0.59
CA GLY A 94 9.77 5.24 -1.18
C GLY A 94 10.76 4.57 -0.23
N ALA A 95 10.34 4.21 0.99
CA ALA A 95 11.15 3.35 1.85
C ALA A 95 11.39 1.98 1.19
N ALA A 96 12.56 1.39 1.44
CA ALA A 96 12.79 0.01 1.07
C ALA A 96 11.95 -0.89 1.98
N ILE A 97 11.16 -1.79 1.37
CA ILE A 97 10.41 -2.79 2.10
C ILE A 97 11.08 -4.16 1.94
N THR A 98 10.86 -5.04 2.90
CA THR A 98 11.48 -6.36 3.00
C THR A 98 10.45 -7.46 2.82
N GLY A 99 10.89 -8.63 2.39
CA GLY A 99 10.04 -9.80 2.26
C GLY A 99 10.65 -10.82 1.31
N GLU A 100 10.03 -11.99 1.25
CA GLU A 100 10.36 -13.00 0.24
C GLU A 100 9.78 -12.56 -1.12
N GLU A 101 10.59 -12.66 -2.17
CA GLU A 101 10.13 -12.32 -3.52
C GLU A 101 8.99 -13.25 -3.97
N LEU A 102 7.97 -12.69 -4.60
CA LEU A 102 6.90 -13.47 -5.22
C LEU A 102 7.48 -14.30 -6.37
N ASN A 103 7.70 -15.60 -6.13
CA ASN A 103 8.20 -16.55 -7.14
C ASN A 103 9.54 -16.15 -7.80
N GLY A 104 10.41 -15.43 -7.10
CA GLY A 104 11.67 -14.91 -7.66
C GLY A 104 11.49 -13.85 -8.76
N VAL A 105 10.33 -13.20 -8.79
CA VAL A 105 9.97 -12.21 -9.81
C VAL A 105 10.05 -10.80 -9.23
N THR A 106 11.11 -10.06 -9.61
CA THR A 106 11.26 -8.62 -9.36
C THR A 106 10.45 -7.75 -10.32
N GLN A 107 9.72 -8.35 -11.28
CA GLN A 107 9.06 -7.65 -12.39
C GLN A 107 7.94 -6.68 -11.96
N PHE A 108 7.54 -6.65 -10.69
CA PHE A 108 6.51 -5.72 -10.21
C PHE A 108 7.10 -4.48 -9.54
N ASN A 109 8.41 -4.27 -9.59
CA ASN A 109 9.06 -3.14 -8.93
C ASN A 109 9.02 -1.87 -9.79
N VAL A 110 8.61 -0.77 -9.17
CA VAL A 110 8.82 0.59 -9.63
C VAL A 110 9.38 1.37 -8.45
N ALA A 111 10.62 1.84 -8.57
CA ALA A 111 11.23 2.69 -7.55
C ALA A 111 10.44 4.00 -7.42
N ALA A 112 10.34 4.52 -6.20
CA ALA A 112 9.57 5.73 -5.92
C ALA A 112 10.01 6.92 -6.78
N LYS A 113 9.03 7.69 -7.26
CA LYS A 113 9.21 8.84 -8.14
C LYS A 113 8.83 10.12 -7.41
N PRO A 114 9.39 11.28 -7.79
CA PRO A 114 8.94 12.55 -7.23
C PRO A 114 7.45 12.75 -7.46
N LEU A 115 6.71 13.07 -6.39
CA LEU A 115 5.30 13.42 -6.46
C LEU A 115 5.16 14.91 -6.79
N GLY A 116 4.23 15.22 -7.68
CA GLY A 116 3.85 16.59 -8.05
C GLY A 116 2.78 17.16 -7.12
N ARG A 117 2.72 18.49 -7.05
CA ARG A 117 1.63 19.21 -6.40
C ARG A 117 0.43 19.35 -7.33
N GLY A 118 -0.77 19.43 -6.78
CA GLY A 118 -2.03 19.50 -7.53
C GLY A 118 -2.38 18.24 -8.31
N VAL A 119 -1.67 17.13 -8.04
CA VAL A 119 -1.85 15.83 -8.67
C VAL A 119 -2.47 14.87 -7.67
N VAL A 120 -3.49 14.15 -8.11
CA VAL A 120 -4.17 13.11 -7.34
C VAL A 120 -3.45 11.80 -7.58
N TYR A 121 -3.02 11.20 -6.48
CA TYR A 121 -2.43 9.87 -6.42
C TYR A 121 -3.38 8.92 -5.71
N GLU A 122 -3.36 7.66 -6.08
CA GLU A 122 -3.99 6.56 -5.35
C GLU A 122 -2.88 5.74 -4.70
N VAL A 123 -2.99 5.49 -3.40
CA VAL A 123 -2.19 4.51 -2.69
C VAL A 123 -3.02 3.26 -2.46
N ARG A 124 -2.39 2.08 -2.59
CA ARG A 124 -2.95 0.79 -2.22
C ARG A 124 -1.93 -0.01 -1.43
N THR A 125 -2.38 -0.75 -0.44
CA THR A 125 -1.56 -1.65 0.37
C THR A 125 -2.22 -3.02 0.52
N GLY A 126 -1.40 -4.07 0.53
CA GLY A 126 -1.83 -5.43 0.90
C GLY A 126 -1.25 -5.81 2.27
N SER A 127 -2.06 -6.38 3.16
CA SER A 127 -1.63 -6.89 4.48
C SER A 127 -1.77 -8.42 4.57
N GLU A 128 -1.48 -8.99 5.74
CA GLU A 128 -1.62 -10.43 5.99
C GLU A 128 -2.97 -11.01 5.57
N THR A 129 -2.96 -12.31 5.31
CA THR A 129 -4.07 -13.13 4.81
C THR A 129 -4.59 -12.69 3.45
N ILE A 130 -5.47 -11.70 3.37
CA ILE A 130 -6.08 -11.17 2.15
C ILE A 130 -6.60 -9.72 2.37
N GLY A 131 -5.94 -8.93 3.22
CA GLY A 131 -6.36 -7.57 3.56
C GLY A 131 -5.93 -6.53 2.52
N TYR A 132 -6.83 -5.61 2.14
CA TYR A 132 -6.54 -4.54 1.17
C TYR A 132 -6.89 -3.17 1.70
N GLY A 133 -5.95 -2.23 1.64
CA GLY A 133 -6.20 -0.83 1.92
C GLY A 133 -6.02 0.03 0.68
N SER A 134 -6.81 1.09 0.55
CA SER A 134 -6.66 2.07 -0.53
C SER A 134 -7.17 3.44 -0.13
N ASP A 135 -6.52 4.49 -0.63
CA ASP A 135 -6.98 5.87 -0.52
C ASP A 135 -6.44 6.70 -1.68
N SER A 136 -7.07 7.84 -1.96
CA SER A 136 -6.56 8.84 -2.89
C SER A 136 -6.13 10.09 -2.13
N PHE A 137 -4.98 10.64 -2.49
CA PHE A 137 -4.45 11.84 -1.84
C PHE A 137 -3.87 12.82 -2.87
N MET A 138 -3.76 14.07 -2.46
CA MET A 138 -3.13 15.14 -3.23
C MET A 138 -2.24 15.96 -2.31
N ILE A 139 -1.06 16.31 -2.83
CA ILE A 139 -0.23 17.35 -2.23
C ILE A 139 -0.68 18.67 -2.84
N GLU A 140 -1.26 19.55 -2.04
CA GLU A 140 -1.73 20.87 -2.44
C GLU A 140 -0.55 21.79 -2.80
N ASP A 141 -0.83 22.93 -3.46
CA ASP A 141 0.20 23.87 -3.92
C ASP A 141 1.04 24.46 -2.77
N ASP A 142 0.47 24.58 -1.58
CA ASP A 142 1.14 25.04 -0.36
C ASP A 142 1.90 23.93 0.38
N GLY A 143 1.83 22.69 -0.11
CA GLY A 143 2.43 21.50 0.50
C GLY A 143 1.54 20.81 1.54
N ALA A 144 0.32 21.28 1.79
CA ALA A 144 -0.64 20.56 2.60
C ALA A 144 -1.03 19.24 1.93
N LEU A 145 -1.40 18.26 2.75
CA LEU A 145 -1.85 16.96 2.27
C LEU A 145 -3.36 16.88 2.41
N ARG A 146 -4.03 16.47 1.33
CA ARG A 146 -5.48 16.26 1.29
C ARG A 146 -5.78 14.82 0.91
N ASN A 147 -6.43 14.08 1.80
CA ASN A 147 -7.05 12.79 1.49
C ASN A 147 -8.42 13.03 0.85
N MET A 148 -8.85 12.14 -0.04
CA MET A 148 -9.96 12.40 -0.97
C MET A 148 -11.22 11.54 -0.79
N ASP A 149 -11.23 10.61 0.17
CA ASP A 149 -12.36 9.74 0.59
C ASP A 149 -13.19 9.09 -0.55
#